data_AF-A0A6G3QJI0-F1
#
_entry.id   AF-A0A6G3QJI0-F1
#
_cell.length_a   1.000
_cell.length_b   1.000
_cell.length_c   1.000
_cell.angle_alpha   90.00
_cell.angle_beta   90.00
_cell.angle_gamma   90.00
#
_symmetry.space_group_name_H-M   'P 1'
#
loop_
_entity.id
_entity.type
_entity.pdbx_description
1 polymer ?
#
loop_
_entity_poly.entity_id
_entity_poly.type
_entity_poly.pdbx_seq_one_letter_code
_entity_poly.pdbx_strand_id
1 'polypeptide(L)'
;MPDLLQPLKQLVSILLPHLAFAGIDATIDQNIKVLFKRADIDSGPVFDIDELSSGEKAAVSLFLPLVEREAKALAEGDLVPDSDVVPITMILDEPKIHLHPLLQLNVLEYMRTIAHQRRAQFIFATQSPVFLDSLQDDELYVLSPPGYAVENQLSRLSSSAERLEVARGLTGGTHMLTRGKPIVFIEGESTVTGNRSAVTDERLIKLLIPEAKHWAIAPARSRNEAASAAQSLRNASLHLPGMPVFGLVDSDTSAAGLPDYVVSWPVAMIENLLLDPEQLWEILKDHGPTVGMSSLGDVTQSLDSIVADRVEEEVRLRIRASVPGAFITTDKVDLQQAVNDIDKKVSELKEKITRMGLPDKVMIFRSRVQEILNSGEALERFHGKSILAEFYKRNSLSKVFAINGFKIAAAQAAARGDRIHRIASPAASKIRLYIPQNGVEVLERGAESPEREQLIAEVGLHRSSWESGSPMSAGREKLRESLARYARQQEPTTAAEIFHLANEIGTP
;
A
#
# COMPACT_ATOMS: atom_id res chain seq x y z
N MET A 1 -35.88 -12.05 42.24
CA MET A 1 -36.23 -12.25 40.82
C MET A 1 -35.01 -11.88 40.00
N PRO A 2 -34.67 -12.63 38.93
CA PRO A 2 -33.58 -12.27 38.03
C PRO A 2 -33.87 -10.92 37.35
N ASP A 3 -32.83 -10.10 37.16
CA ASP A 3 -32.93 -8.82 36.45
C ASP A 3 -32.95 -9.10 34.94
N LEU A 4 -34.15 -9.17 34.35
CA LEU A 4 -34.33 -9.45 32.92
C LEU A 4 -33.69 -8.40 31.99
N LEU A 5 -33.37 -7.22 32.52
CA LEU A 5 -32.75 -6.12 31.77
C LEU A 5 -31.23 -6.09 31.91
N GLN A 6 -30.65 -6.99 32.71
CA GLN A 6 -29.21 -7.10 32.89
C GLN A 6 -28.46 -7.24 31.55
N PRO A 7 -28.90 -8.05 30.56
CA PRO A 7 -28.21 -8.16 29.28
C PRO A 7 -28.16 -6.83 28.52
N LEU A 8 -29.27 -6.07 28.52
CA LEU A 8 -29.34 -4.75 27.88
C LEU A 8 -28.41 -3.74 28.58
N LYS A 9 -28.39 -3.74 29.92
CA LYS A 9 -27.48 -2.89 30.71
C LYS A 9 -26.02 -3.16 30.39
N GLN A 10 -25.65 -4.45 30.27
CA GLN A 10 -24.29 -4.86 29.90
C GLN A 10 -23.94 -4.41 28.48
N LEU A 11 -24.81 -4.67 27.50
CA LEU A 11 -24.63 -4.22 26.11
C LEU A 11 -24.35 -2.72 26.04
N VAL A 12 -25.19 -1.92 26.70
CA VAL A 12 -25.09 -0.45 26.69
C VAL A 12 -23.79 0.01 27.36
N SER A 13 -23.42 -0.58 28.49
CA SER A 13 -22.19 -0.19 29.21
C SER A 13 -20.90 -0.42 28.41
N ILE A 14 -20.89 -1.43 27.54
CA ILE A 14 -19.73 -1.75 26.69
C ILE A 14 -19.76 -0.94 25.40
N LEU A 15 -20.89 -0.92 24.69
CA LEU A 15 -21.00 -0.24 23.40
C LEU A 15 -21.01 1.28 23.54
N LEU A 16 -21.71 1.79 24.54
CA LEU A 16 -22.03 3.19 24.75
C LEU A 16 -21.61 3.61 26.18
N PRO A 17 -20.30 3.61 26.49
CA PRO A 17 -19.80 3.82 27.87
C PRO A 17 -20.13 5.22 28.44
N HIS A 18 -20.55 6.15 27.59
CA HIS A 18 -20.99 7.48 28.00
C HIS A 18 -22.47 7.51 28.43
N LEU A 19 -23.19 6.40 28.27
CA LEU A 19 -24.60 6.21 28.63
C LEU A 19 -24.76 5.20 29.77
N ALA A 20 -25.77 5.44 30.59
CA ALA A 20 -26.25 4.51 31.59
C ALA A 20 -27.74 4.26 31.39
N PHE A 21 -28.14 3.00 31.46
CA PHE A 21 -29.54 2.62 31.42
C PHE A 21 -30.28 3.18 32.65
N ALA A 22 -31.33 3.96 32.43
CA ALA A 22 -32.10 4.62 33.49
C ALA A 22 -33.38 3.85 33.86
N GLY A 23 -34.00 3.14 32.91
CA GLY A 23 -35.21 2.35 33.16
C GLY A 23 -36.06 2.13 31.91
N ILE A 24 -37.24 1.56 32.11
CA ILE A 24 -38.30 1.48 31.09
C ILE A 24 -39.48 2.30 31.60
N ASP A 25 -39.95 3.23 30.77
CA ASP A 25 -41.22 3.92 31.00
C ASP A 25 -42.31 3.22 30.17
N ALA A 26 -43.12 2.43 30.86
CA ALA A 26 -44.27 1.72 30.31
C ALA A 26 -45.59 2.34 30.78
N THR A 27 -45.62 3.64 31.09
CA THR A 27 -46.86 4.34 31.50
C THR A 27 -47.90 4.38 30.38
N ILE A 28 -47.47 4.30 29.12
CA ILE A 28 -48.32 4.23 27.93
C ILE A 28 -48.05 2.89 27.23
N ASP A 29 -49.00 1.95 27.28
CA ASP A 29 -48.85 0.61 26.70
C ASP A 29 -48.50 0.61 25.20
N GLN A 30 -48.94 1.64 24.47
CA GLN A 30 -48.65 1.81 23.03
C GLN A 30 -47.32 2.51 22.74
N ASN A 31 -46.62 3.01 23.75
CA ASN A 31 -45.40 3.79 23.60
C ASN A 31 -44.43 3.50 24.75
N ILE A 32 -43.93 2.26 24.79
CA ILE A 32 -42.93 1.84 25.77
C ILE A 32 -41.61 2.53 25.42
N LYS A 33 -41.09 3.35 26.35
CA LYS A 33 -39.84 4.07 26.18
C LYS A 33 -38.70 3.40 26.92
N VAL A 34 -37.54 3.34 26.29
CA VAL A 34 -36.32 2.80 26.91
C VAL A 34 -35.42 3.98 27.23
N LEU A 35 -35.25 4.23 28.53
CA LEU A 35 -34.70 5.47 29.03
C LEU A 35 -33.21 5.35 29.36
N PHE A 36 -32.43 6.34 28.93
CA PHE A 36 -31.00 6.47 29.17
C PHE A 36 -30.67 7.80 29.83
N LYS A 37 -29.58 7.82 30.60
CA LYS A 37 -28.96 9.04 31.13
C LYS A 37 -27.47 9.04 30.80
N ARG A 38 -26.82 10.19 30.88
CA ARG A 38 -25.36 10.24 30.76
C ARG A 38 -24.70 9.56 31.96
N ALA A 39 -23.67 8.75 31.71
CA ALA A 39 -22.97 8.00 32.75
C ALA A 39 -22.16 8.90 33.71
N ASP A 40 -21.80 10.11 33.28
CA ASP A 40 -21.00 11.07 34.07
C ASP A 40 -21.83 12.00 34.97
N ILE A 41 -23.17 11.95 34.88
CA ILE A 41 -24.07 12.83 35.64
C ILE A 41 -25.18 11.99 36.29
N ASP A 42 -25.09 11.81 37.61
CA ASP A 42 -26.07 11.02 38.36
C ASP A 42 -27.51 11.56 38.24
N SER A 43 -27.65 12.89 38.19
CA SER A 43 -28.93 13.64 38.17
C SER A 43 -29.18 14.35 36.82
N GLY A 44 -28.69 13.78 35.71
CA GLY A 44 -28.83 14.38 34.38
C GLY A 44 -30.22 14.20 33.76
N PRO A 45 -30.52 14.92 32.65
CA PRO A 45 -31.72 14.66 31.88
C PRO A 45 -31.72 13.21 31.35
N VAL A 46 -32.90 12.61 31.34
CA VAL A 46 -33.15 11.27 30.81
C VAL A 46 -33.76 11.40 29.42
N PHE A 47 -33.34 10.57 28.49
CA PHE A 47 -33.79 10.59 27.10
C PHE A 47 -34.12 9.18 26.60
N ASP A 48 -34.96 9.12 25.57
CA ASP A 48 -35.43 7.87 24.98
C ASP A 48 -34.37 7.24 24.06
N ILE A 49 -34.48 5.93 23.80
CA ILE A 49 -33.68 5.23 22.80
C ILE A 49 -33.82 5.87 21.42
N ASP A 50 -34.99 6.46 21.15
CA ASP A 50 -35.28 7.18 19.91
C ASP A 50 -34.53 8.51 19.77
N GLU A 51 -33.91 9.00 20.84
CA GLU A 51 -33.07 10.20 20.81
C GLU A 51 -31.58 9.88 20.60
N LEU A 52 -31.21 8.59 20.59
CA LEU A 52 -29.85 8.16 20.25
C LEU A 52 -29.49 8.53 18.81
N SER A 53 -28.20 8.72 18.56
CA SER A 53 -27.73 8.89 17.18
C SER A 53 -28.02 7.64 16.35
N SER A 54 -28.17 7.80 15.03
CA SER A 54 -28.48 6.69 14.13
C SER A 54 -27.45 5.56 14.21
N GLY A 55 -26.17 5.87 14.44
CA GLY A 55 -25.11 4.87 14.64
C GLY A 55 -25.27 4.08 15.94
N GLU A 56 -25.63 4.75 17.03
CA GLU A 56 -25.83 4.09 18.33
C GLU A 56 -27.07 3.18 18.30
N LYS A 57 -28.16 3.65 17.67
CA LYS A 57 -29.33 2.81 17.41
C LYS A 57 -28.96 1.57 16.60
N ALA A 58 -28.22 1.75 15.51
CA ALA A 58 -27.78 0.63 14.68
C ALA A 58 -26.91 -0.37 15.46
N ALA A 59 -25.98 0.11 16.29
CA ALA A 59 -25.15 -0.74 17.13
C ALA A 59 -25.96 -1.53 18.17
N VAL A 60 -26.93 -0.89 18.84
CA VAL A 60 -27.81 -1.58 19.80
C VAL A 60 -28.68 -2.61 19.07
N SER A 61 -29.33 -2.21 17.97
CA SER A 61 -30.19 -3.08 17.17
C SER A 61 -29.48 -4.32 16.66
N LEU A 62 -28.18 -4.23 16.32
CA LEU A 62 -27.37 -5.35 15.86
C LEU A 62 -27.32 -6.51 16.86
N PHE A 63 -27.39 -6.21 18.16
CA PHE A 63 -27.23 -7.19 19.24
C PHE A 63 -28.51 -7.42 20.05
N LEU A 64 -29.62 -6.76 19.73
CA LEU A 64 -30.92 -7.02 20.36
C LEU A 64 -31.32 -8.50 20.33
N PRO A 65 -31.11 -9.27 19.23
CA PRO A 65 -31.43 -10.70 19.23
C PRO A 65 -30.70 -11.51 20.30
N LEU A 66 -29.47 -11.12 20.67
CA LEU A 66 -28.72 -11.75 21.77
C LEU A 66 -29.31 -11.36 23.12
N VAL A 67 -29.58 -10.06 23.31
CA VAL A 67 -30.20 -9.52 24.53
C VAL A 67 -31.55 -10.19 24.80
N GLU A 68 -32.40 -10.32 23.79
CA GLU A 68 -33.72 -10.96 23.89
C GLU A 68 -33.62 -12.43 24.30
N ARG A 69 -32.68 -13.17 23.71
CA ARG A 69 -32.46 -14.58 24.08
C ARG A 69 -31.98 -14.71 25.52
N GLU A 70 -31.04 -13.88 25.95
CA GLU A 70 -30.53 -13.93 27.33
C GLU A 70 -31.61 -13.55 28.34
N ALA A 71 -32.41 -12.52 28.04
CA ALA A 71 -33.55 -12.14 28.86
C ALA A 71 -34.59 -13.28 28.95
N LYS A 72 -34.84 -13.98 27.84
CA LYS A 72 -35.74 -15.14 27.82
C LYS A 72 -35.22 -16.30 28.68
N ALA A 73 -33.94 -16.64 28.57
CA ALA A 73 -33.32 -17.68 29.40
C ALA A 73 -33.39 -17.33 30.90
N LEU A 74 -33.15 -16.07 31.26
CA LEU A 74 -33.30 -15.57 32.63
C LEU A 74 -34.76 -15.65 33.13
N ALA A 75 -35.74 -15.41 32.25
CA ALA A 75 -37.16 -15.49 32.60
C ALA A 75 -37.65 -16.93 32.79
N GLU A 76 -37.14 -17.88 32.00
CA GLU A 76 -37.51 -19.29 32.03
C GLU A 76 -36.85 -20.06 33.19
N GLY A 77 -35.90 -19.43 33.90
CA GLY A 77 -35.20 -20.04 35.03
C GLY A 77 -34.15 -21.08 34.62
N ASP A 78 -33.91 -21.20 33.31
CA ASP A 78 -32.83 -21.97 32.69
C ASP A 78 -31.51 -21.23 32.93
N LEU A 79 -31.04 -21.24 34.18
CA LEU A 79 -29.64 -21.04 34.51
C LEU A 79 -28.89 -22.30 34.05
N VAL A 80 -28.84 -22.51 32.73
CA VAL A 80 -27.95 -23.47 32.13
C VAL A 80 -26.55 -23.07 32.59
N PRO A 81 -25.81 -23.92 33.31
CA PRO A 81 -24.44 -23.59 33.69
C PRO A 81 -23.68 -23.16 32.43
N ASP A 82 -22.81 -22.15 32.55
CA ASP A 82 -22.06 -21.52 31.43
C ASP A 82 -21.41 -22.52 30.45
N SER A 83 -21.23 -23.78 30.87
CA SER A 83 -20.71 -24.90 30.09
C SER A 83 -21.65 -25.52 29.04
N ASP A 84 -22.97 -25.34 29.12
CA ASP A 84 -23.96 -26.05 28.27
C ASP A 84 -24.76 -25.12 27.31
N VAL A 85 -24.44 -23.83 27.27
CA VAL A 85 -25.06 -22.91 26.31
C VAL A 85 -24.54 -23.22 24.91
N VAL A 86 -25.41 -23.76 24.04
CA VAL A 86 -25.09 -23.92 22.62
C VAL A 86 -24.85 -22.52 22.03
N PRO A 87 -23.62 -22.20 21.58
CA PRO A 87 -23.29 -20.87 21.08
C PRO A 87 -24.12 -20.57 19.84
N ILE A 88 -24.67 -19.36 19.74
CA ILE A 88 -25.30 -18.89 18.49
C ILE A 88 -24.20 -18.54 17.51
N THR A 89 -24.29 -19.03 16.28
CA THR A 89 -23.52 -18.47 15.18
C THR A 89 -24.28 -17.29 14.57
N MET A 90 -23.70 -16.09 14.67
CA MET A 90 -24.20 -14.88 14.01
C MET A 90 -23.38 -14.60 12.75
N ILE A 91 -24.08 -14.45 11.62
CA ILE A 91 -23.48 -14.08 10.34
C ILE A 91 -23.88 -12.63 10.04
N LEU A 92 -22.90 -11.74 9.92
CA LEU A 92 -23.13 -10.30 9.72
C LEU A 92 -22.48 -9.84 8.41
N ASP A 93 -23.24 -9.13 7.58
CA ASP A 93 -22.72 -8.48 6.39
C ASP A 93 -22.53 -6.98 6.68
N GLU A 94 -21.29 -6.52 6.61
CA GLU A 94 -20.87 -5.13 6.85
C GLU A 94 -21.46 -4.50 8.13
N PRO A 95 -21.06 -4.96 9.34
CA PRO A 95 -21.59 -4.44 10.61
C PRO A 95 -21.18 -2.98 10.92
N LYS A 96 -20.54 -2.28 9.97
CA LYS A 96 -20.11 -0.87 10.09
C LYS A 96 -21.14 0.17 9.62
N ILE A 97 -22.23 -0.23 8.96
CA ILE A 97 -23.14 0.72 8.32
C ILE A 97 -23.66 1.71 9.39
N HIS A 98 -23.46 3.01 9.15
CA HIS A 98 -23.79 4.12 10.05
C HIS A 98 -22.95 4.25 11.35
N LEU A 99 -21.89 3.45 11.53
CA LEU A 99 -21.04 3.52 12.72
C LEU A 99 -19.82 4.43 12.53
N HIS A 100 -19.63 5.38 13.44
CA HIS A 100 -18.36 6.13 13.55
C HIS A 100 -17.22 5.19 13.99
N PRO A 101 -15.94 5.41 13.59
CA PRO A 101 -14.80 4.55 13.91
C PRO A 101 -14.70 4.08 15.37
N LEU A 102 -14.89 4.97 16.34
CA LEU A 102 -14.85 4.59 17.76
C LEU A 102 -15.93 3.56 18.12
N LEU A 103 -17.14 3.71 17.60
CA LEU A 103 -18.23 2.78 17.87
C LEU A 103 -17.99 1.44 17.19
N GLN A 104 -17.31 1.41 16.03
CA GLN A 104 -16.88 0.15 15.41
C GLN A 104 -15.92 -0.62 16.33
N LEU A 105 -14.95 0.06 16.95
CA LEU A 105 -14.04 -0.58 17.91
C LEU A 105 -14.80 -1.16 19.11
N ASN A 106 -15.76 -0.41 19.67
CA ASN A 106 -16.59 -0.90 20.77
C ASN A 106 -17.45 -2.11 20.36
N VAL A 107 -18.00 -2.10 19.15
CA VAL A 107 -18.75 -3.22 18.57
C VAL A 107 -17.86 -4.46 18.45
N LEU A 108 -16.63 -4.31 17.94
CA LEU A 108 -15.68 -5.42 17.85
C LEU A 108 -15.31 -5.97 19.23
N GLU A 109 -15.06 -5.09 20.21
CA GLU A 109 -14.73 -5.49 21.57
C GLU A 109 -15.89 -6.22 22.27
N TYR A 110 -17.12 -5.77 22.01
CA TYR A 110 -18.31 -6.47 22.49
C TYR A 110 -18.43 -7.86 21.85
N MET A 111 -18.26 -7.98 20.52
CA MET A 111 -18.25 -9.28 19.83
C MET A 111 -17.20 -10.23 20.44
N ARG A 112 -15.98 -9.73 20.67
CA ARG A 112 -14.93 -10.50 21.35
C ARG A 112 -15.36 -10.93 22.74
N THR A 113 -15.90 -10.03 23.54
CA THR A 113 -16.36 -10.34 24.91
C THR A 113 -17.37 -11.49 24.91
N ILE A 114 -18.40 -11.40 24.06
CA ILE A 114 -19.43 -12.44 23.92
C ILE A 114 -18.83 -13.77 23.43
N ALA A 115 -17.89 -13.71 22.48
CA ALA A 115 -17.25 -14.90 21.94
C ALA A 115 -16.34 -15.61 22.97
N HIS A 116 -15.58 -14.86 23.77
CA HIS A 116 -14.74 -15.40 24.84
C HIS A 116 -15.56 -16.10 25.92
N GLN A 117 -16.77 -15.58 26.19
CA GLN A 117 -17.73 -16.20 27.10
C GLN A 117 -18.46 -17.40 26.48
N ARG A 118 -18.11 -17.80 25.24
CA ARG A 118 -18.71 -18.92 24.49
C ARG A 118 -20.22 -18.79 24.31
N ARG A 119 -20.75 -17.56 24.34
CA ARG A 119 -22.18 -17.28 24.19
C ARG A 119 -22.59 -17.18 22.71
N ALA A 120 -21.68 -16.70 21.85
CA ALA A 120 -21.89 -16.62 20.42
C ALA A 120 -20.58 -16.78 19.64
N GLN A 121 -20.69 -17.22 18.38
CA GLN A 121 -19.64 -17.16 17.36
C GLN A 121 -20.03 -16.11 16.33
N PHE A 122 -19.14 -15.17 16.02
CA PHE A 122 -19.36 -14.15 15.00
C PHE A 122 -18.59 -14.49 13.73
N ILE A 123 -19.29 -14.48 12.60
CA ILE A 123 -18.70 -14.55 11.27
C ILE A 123 -19.18 -13.31 10.53
N PHE A 124 -18.26 -12.46 10.08
CA PHE A 124 -18.68 -11.25 9.37
C PHE A 124 -17.77 -10.91 8.20
N ALA A 125 -18.38 -10.31 7.18
CA ALA A 125 -17.67 -9.72 6.06
C ALA A 125 -17.53 -8.21 6.30
N THR A 126 -16.34 -7.66 6.08
CA THR A 126 -16.18 -6.20 6.12
C THR A 126 -15.08 -5.68 5.22
N GLN A 127 -15.31 -4.49 4.69
CA GLN A 127 -14.33 -3.64 4.05
C GLN A 127 -13.89 -2.48 4.96
N SER A 128 -14.29 -2.44 6.23
CA SER A 128 -13.94 -1.35 7.15
C SER A 128 -12.44 -1.37 7.45
N PRO A 129 -11.68 -0.30 7.16
CA PRO A 129 -10.28 -0.22 7.58
C PRO A 129 -10.12 -0.36 9.10
N VAL A 130 -11.05 0.20 9.87
CA VAL A 130 -11.01 0.18 11.34
C VAL A 130 -11.09 -1.26 11.86
N PHE A 131 -12.04 -2.06 11.37
CA PHE A 131 -12.12 -3.46 11.74
C PHE A 131 -10.88 -4.23 11.28
N LEU A 132 -10.52 -4.13 10.00
CA LEU A 132 -9.40 -4.88 9.41
C LEU A 132 -8.06 -4.59 10.12
N ASP A 133 -7.83 -3.35 10.52
CA ASP A 133 -6.61 -2.95 11.24
C ASP A 133 -6.65 -3.36 12.73
N SER A 134 -7.83 -3.63 13.28
CA SER A 134 -8.01 -4.03 14.69
C SER A 134 -8.13 -5.55 14.91
N LEU A 135 -8.39 -6.33 13.86
CA LEU A 135 -8.52 -7.78 13.93
C LEU A 135 -7.18 -8.46 14.24
N GLN A 136 -7.22 -9.58 14.93
CA GLN A 136 -6.06 -10.44 15.20
C GLN A 136 -5.82 -11.40 14.02
N ASP A 137 -4.67 -12.07 14.00
CA ASP A 137 -4.28 -12.95 12.89
C ASP A 137 -5.14 -14.21 12.78
N ASP A 138 -5.72 -14.70 13.88
CA ASP A 138 -6.68 -15.81 13.93
C ASP A 138 -8.13 -15.42 13.63
N GLU A 139 -8.43 -14.13 13.62
CA GLU A 139 -9.74 -13.56 13.29
C GLU A 139 -9.85 -13.14 11.82
N LEU A 140 -8.74 -13.11 11.08
CA LEU A 140 -8.66 -12.50 9.75
C LEU A 140 -8.52 -13.51 8.61
N TYR A 141 -9.54 -13.53 7.76
CA TYR A 141 -9.62 -14.39 6.58
C TYR A 141 -9.85 -13.56 5.32
N VAL A 142 -9.22 -13.96 4.22
CA VAL A 142 -9.41 -13.37 2.89
C VAL A 142 -10.17 -14.35 2.03
N LEU A 143 -11.17 -13.82 1.32
CA LEU A 143 -11.94 -14.57 0.34
C LEU A 143 -11.34 -14.38 -1.05
N SER A 144 -10.76 -15.45 -1.58
CA SER A 144 -10.19 -15.50 -2.94
C SER A 144 -11.31 -15.68 -3.98
N PRO A 145 -11.21 -15.09 -5.17
CA PRO A 145 -12.17 -15.35 -6.23
C PRO A 145 -12.12 -16.82 -6.69
N PRO A 146 -13.20 -17.35 -7.30
CA PRO A 146 -13.22 -18.72 -7.80
C PRO A 146 -12.05 -18.97 -8.77
N GLY A 147 -11.36 -20.09 -8.62
CA GLY A 147 -10.21 -20.45 -9.46
C GLY A 147 -8.83 -20.04 -8.91
N TYR A 148 -8.77 -19.15 -7.91
CA TYR A 148 -7.51 -18.68 -7.31
C TYR A 148 -7.11 -19.42 -6.02
N ALA A 149 -7.95 -20.33 -5.55
CA ALA A 149 -7.70 -21.16 -4.38
C ALA A 149 -7.53 -22.64 -4.75
N VAL A 150 -6.66 -23.33 -4.01
CA VAL A 150 -6.38 -24.77 -4.15
C VAL A 150 -7.56 -25.60 -3.66
N GLU A 151 -8.01 -25.32 -2.43
CA GLU A 151 -9.07 -26.06 -1.75
C GLU A 151 -10.21 -25.12 -1.34
N ASN A 152 -9.95 -24.20 -0.41
CA ASN A 152 -10.93 -23.27 0.13
C ASN A 152 -10.65 -21.85 -0.35
N GLN A 153 -11.68 -21.17 -0.85
CA GLN A 153 -11.60 -19.75 -1.21
C GLN A 153 -11.32 -18.87 0.01
N LEU A 154 -11.77 -19.30 1.19
CA LEU A 154 -11.47 -18.63 2.44
C LEU A 154 -10.14 -19.13 2.99
N SER A 155 -9.18 -18.23 3.10
CA SER A 155 -7.84 -18.54 3.62
C SER A 155 -7.44 -17.52 4.69
N ARG A 156 -6.73 -17.99 5.71
CA ARG A 156 -6.21 -17.13 6.78
C ARG A 156 -5.09 -16.26 6.20
N LEU A 157 -5.11 -14.96 6.47
CA LEU A 157 -4.13 -14.02 5.88
C LEU A 157 -2.69 -14.33 6.33
N SER A 158 -2.53 -14.63 7.62
CA SER A 158 -1.25 -14.98 8.24
C SER A 158 -1.47 -16.07 9.28
N SER A 159 -0.53 -17.00 9.40
CA SER A 159 -0.46 -17.96 10.51
C SER A 159 0.33 -17.43 11.72
N SER A 160 0.86 -16.20 11.62
CA SER A 160 1.71 -15.58 12.64
C SER A 160 1.36 -14.11 12.82
N ALA A 161 1.03 -13.73 14.06
CA ALA A 161 0.83 -12.35 14.48
C ALA A 161 2.03 -11.45 14.16
N GLU A 162 3.25 -11.92 14.44
CA GLU A 162 4.48 -11.17 14.17
C GLU A 162 4.62 -10.80 12.69
N ARG A 163 4.36 -11.75 11.80
CA ARG A 163 4.43 -11.52 10.34
C ARG A 163 3.36 -10.56 9.86
N LEU A 164 2.16 -10.63 10.45
CA LEU A 164 1.08 -9.70 10.16
C LEU A 164 1.44 -8.28 10.62
N GLU A 165 2.05 -8.13 11.79
CA GLU A 165 2.54 -6.84 12.31
C GLU A 165 3.66 -6.25 11.45
N VAL A 166 4.62 -7.07 11.01
CA VAL A 166 5.65 -6.63 10.05
C VAL A 166 4.99 -6.11 8.77
N ALA A 167 4.02 -6.84 8.24
CA ALA A 167 3.33 -6.42 7.03
C ALA A 167 2.52 -5.13 7.24
N ARG A 168 1.82 -4.99 8.37
CA ARG A 168 1.13 -3.75 8.76
C ARG A 168 2.10 -2.57 8.84
N GLY A 169 3.26 -2.76 9.47
CA GLY A 169 4.30 -1.74 9.58
C GLY A 169 4.84 -1.30 8.22
N LEU A 170 4.97 -2.22 7.26
CA LEU A 170 5.43 -1.92 5.91
C LEU A 170 4.35 -1.25 5.05
N THR A 171 3.10 -1.71 5.09
CA THR A 171 2.02 -1.22 4.21
C THR A 171 1.19 -0.09 4.81
N GLY A 172 1.39 0.22 6.09
CA GLY A 172 0.61 1.22 6.85
C GLY A 172 -0.72 0.70 7.40
N GLY A 173 -1.04 -0.59 7.23
CA GLY A 173 -2.26 -1.21 7.76
C GLY A 173 -2.67 -2.48 7.03
N THR A 174 -3.50 -3.29 7.69
CA THR A 174 -4.08 -4.53 7.16
C THR A 174 -5.03 -4.26 6.00
N HIS A 175 -5.78 -3.16 6.06
CA HIS A 175 -6.76 -2.83 5.02
C HIS A 175 -6.12 -2.62 3.64
N MET A 176 -4.81 -2.36 3.57
CA MET A 176 -4.06 -2.31 2.32
C MET A 176 -3.77 -3.72 1.78
N LEU A 177 -3.51 -4.68 2.67
CA LEU A 177 -3.27 -6.09 2.36
C LEU A 177 -4.52 -6.84 1.91
N THR A 178 -5.72 -6.39 2.28
CA THR A 178 -6.97 -7.10 1.94
C THR A 178 -7.66 -6.58 0.69
N ARG A 179 -7.08 -5.58 0.00
CA ARG A 179 -7.67 -4.95 -1.20
C ARG A 179 -7.54 -5.77 -2.48
N GLY A 180 -6.78 -6.86 -2.49
CA GLY A 180 -6.54 -7.62 -3.71
C GLY A 180 -5.78 -6.84 -4.78
N LYS A 181 -5.05 -5.79 -4.40
CA LYS A 181 -4.30 -4.90 -5.31
C LYS A 181 -2.80 -5.20 -5.26
N PRO A 182 -2.06 -5.06 -6.38
CA PRO A 182 -0.60 -5.09 -6.34
C PRO A 182 -0.06 -4.09 -5.32
N ILE A 183 0.87 -4.52 -4.47
CA ILE A 183 1.52 -3.64 -3.49
C ILE A 183 2.80 -3.11 -4.11
N VAL A 184 2.95 -1.79 -4.16
CA VAL A 184 4.10 -1.14 -4.78
C VAL A 184 4.78 -0.23 -3.76
N PHE A 185 5.96 -0.63 -3.31
CA PHE A 185 6.82 0.18 -2.47
C PHE A 185 7.51 1.23 -3.33
N ILE A 186 7.30 2.52 -3.03
CA ILE A 186 7.89 3.63 -3.79
C ILE A 186 8.92 4.35 -2.95
N GLU A 187 9.87 5.03 -3.58
CA GLU A 187 10.68 6.02 -2.86
C GLU A 187 9.82 7.21 -2.41
N GLY A 188 10.09 7.75 -1.21
CA GLY A 188 9.45 8.97 -0.70
C GLY A 188 8.98 8.88 0.74
N GLU A 189 8.53 10.01 1.29
CA GLU A 189 7.97 10.09 2.64
C GLU A 189 6.44 9.95 2.64
N SER A 190 5.90 9.36 3.70
CA SER A 190 4.45 9.33 3.93
C SER A 190 3.94 10.69 4.39
N THR A 191 2.66 10.99 4.14
CA THR A 191 1.96 12.19 4.62
C THR A 191 1.91 12.31 6.15
N VAL A 192 2.29 11.25 6.87
CA VAL A 192 2.17 11.14 8.33
C VAL A 192 3.18 12.05 9.05
N THR A 193 4.29 12.45 8.42
CA THR A 193 5.36 13.28 9.04
C THR A 193 5.04 14.77 9.18
N GLY A 194 3.76 15.16 9.13
CA GLY A 194 3.28 16.43 9.69
C GLY A 194 3.03 17.56 8.69
N ASN A 195 3.52 17.47 7.46
CA ASN A 195 3.19 18.45 6.43
C ASN A 195 2.06 17.97 5.52
N ARG A 196 0.82 17.99 6.03
CA ARG A 196 -0.40 17.59 5.30
C ARG A 196 -0.61 18.33 3.96
N SER A 197 0.10 19.44 3.75
CA SER A 197 0.01 20.25 2.54
C SER A 197 0.96 19.82 1.42
N ALA A 198 1.99 19.01 1.71
CA ALA A 198 2.98 18.57 0.72
C ALA A 198 2.37 17.57 -0.26
N VAL A 199 2.65 17.76 -1.55
CA VAL A 199 2.29 16.76 -2.58
C VAL A 199 3.24 15.57 -2.43
N THR A 200 2.69 14.40 -2.14
CA THR A 200 3.46 13.15 -2.04
C THR A 200 3.64 12.48 -3.38
N ASP A 201 4.69 11.67 -3.48
CA ASP A 201 5.00 10.90 -4.68
C ASP A 201 3.88 9.89 -4.99
N GLU A 202 3.26 9.29 -3.98
CA GLU A 202 2.05 8.47 -4.13
C GLU A 202 0.95 9.22 -4.91
N ARG A 203 0.71 10.48 -4.55
CA ARG A 203 -0.33 11.29 -5.18
C ARG A 203 0.06 11.63 -6.62
N LEU A 204 1.33 11.95 -6.88
CA LEU A 204 1.82 12.20 -8.23
C LEU A 204 1.70 10.96 -9.12
N ILE A 205 2.10 9.78 -8.62
CA ILE A 205 1.99 8.51 -9.36
C ILE A 205 0.54 8.24 -9.74
N LYS A 206 -0.40 8.37 -8.81
CA LYS A 206 -1.84 8.15 -9.08
C LYS A 206 -2.45 9.14 -10.06
N LEU A 207 -1.88 10.35 -10.17
CA LEU A 207 -2.29 11.34 -11.17
C LEU A 207 -1.69 11.05 -12.54
N LEU A 208 -0.40 10.72 -12.59
CA LEU A 208 0.37 10.52 -13.82
C LEU A 208 0.08 9.19 -14.51
N ILE A 209 -0.19 8.14 -13.73
CA ILE A 209 -0.29 6.75 -14.22
C ILE A 209 -1.69 6.23 -13.87
N PRO A 210 -2.61 6.14 -14.86
CA PRO A 210 -3.98 5.67 -14.63
C PRO A 210 -4.04 4.30 -13.94
N GLU A 211 -3.15 3.38 -14.32
CA GLU A 211 -3.07 2.02 -13.78
C GLU A 211 -2.76 2.02 -12.27
N ALA A 212 -2.03 3.02 -11.78
CA ALA A 212 -1.63 3.10 -10.38
C ALA A 212 -2.78 3.37 -9.41
N LYS A 213 -3.98 3.73 -9.92
CA LYS A 213 -5.22 3.78 -9.13
C LYS A 213 -5.61 2.40 -8.58
N HIS A 214 -5.14 1.35 -9.26
CA HIS A 214 -5.35 -0.04 -8.87
C HIS A 214 -4.18 -0.60 -8.05
N TRP A 215 -3.19 0.21 -7.66
CA TRP A 215 -2.09 -0.21 -6.80
C TRP A 215 -2.32 0.20 -5.34
N ALA A 216 -1.85 -0.64 -4.44
CA ALA A 216 -1.64 -0.33 -3.03
C ALA A 216 -0.22 0.23 -2.88
N ILE A 217 -0.08 1.55 -2.96
CA ILE A 217 1.23 2.22 -2.90
C ILE A 217 1.64 2.42 -1.44
N ALA A 218 2.85 2.01 -1.09
CA ALA A 218 3.44 2.19 0.23
C ALA A 218 4.76 2.98 0.11
N PRO A 219 4.90 4.16 0.74
CA PRO A 219 6.15 4.91 0.69
C PRO A 219 7.24 4.23 1.53
N ALA A 220 8.43 4.12 0.95
CA ALA A 220 9.67 3.68 1.56
C ALA A 220 10.72 4.78 1.35
N ARG A 221 11.52 5.13 2.37
CA ARG A 221 12.26 6.41 2.34
C ARG A 221 13.40 6.42 1.33
N SER A 222 13.85 5.25 0.90
CA SER A 222 14.96 5.08 -0.04
C SER A 222 14.76 3.86 -0.94
N ARG A 223 15.48 3.82 -2.06
CA ARG A 223 15.63 2.65 -2.93
C ARG A 223 15.87 1.33 -2.20
N ASN A 224 16.81 1.33 -1.24
CA ASN A 224 17.17 0.12 -0.50
C ASN A 224 16.04 -0.30 0.44
N GLU A 225 15.34 0.65 1.06
CA GLU A 225 14.17 0.37 1.88
C GLU A 225 13.02 -0.16 1.03
N ALA A 226 12.76 0.41 -0.15
CA ALA A 226 11.70 -0.07 -1.05
C ALA A 226 11.97 -1.52 -1.50
N ALA A 227 13.20 -1.82 -1.91
CA ALA A 227 13.61 -3.17 -2.30
C ALA A 227 13.56 -4.15 -1.12
N SER A 228 14.03 -3.74 0.06
CA SER A 228 14.03 -4.56 1.27
C SER A 228 12.61 -4.81 1.80
N ALA A 229 11.73 -3.80 1.77
CA ALA A 229 10.32 -3.92 2.13
C ALA A 229 9.59 -4.88 1.19
N ALA A 230 9.78 -4.74 -0.12
CA ALA A 230 9.23 -5.64 -1.11
C ALA A 230 9.69 -7.09 -0.86
N GLN A 231 10.98 -7.30 -0.62
CA GLN A 231 11.53 -8.63 -0.34
C GLN A 231 11.02 -9.20 0.99
N SER A 232 10.94 -8.38 2.04
CA SER A 232 10.46 -8.80 3.36
C SER A 232 9.00 -9.23 3.28
N LEU A 233 8.16 -8.48 2.57
CA LEU A 233 6.74 -8.81 2.41
C LEU A 233 6.54 -10.07 1.55
N ARG A 234 7.32 -10.25 0.47
CA ARG A 234 7.33 -11.49 -0.32
C ARG A 234 7.73 -12.71 0.53
N ASN A 235 8.69 -12.54 1.43
CA ASN A 235 9.16 -13.63 2.30
C ASN A 235 8.28 -13.87 3.53
N ALA A 236 7.37 -12.96 3.87
CA ALA A 236 6.51 -13.08 5.05
C ALA A 236 5.53 -14.28 4.99
N SER A 237 5.50 -15.04 3.88
CA SER A 237 4.60 -16.19 3.67
C SER A 237 3.14 -15.84 3.95
N LEU A 238 2.75 -14.59 3.69
CA LEU A 238 1.36 -14.18 3.78
C LEU A 238 0.58 -14.79 2.62
N HIS A 239 -0.64 -15.24 2.90
CA HIS A 239 -1.52 -15.72 1.85
C HIS A 239 -2.19 -14.52 1.18
N LEU A 240 -1.52 -13.97 0.17
CA LEU A 240 -1.93 -12.78 -0.58
C LEU A 240 -2.35 -13.17 -2.02
N PRO A 241 -3.51 -13.82 -2.20
CA PRO A 241 -3.92 -14.37 -3.48
C PRO A 241 -4.11 -13.22 -4.50
N GLY A 242 -3.34 -13.28 -5.59
CA GLY A 242 -3.41 -12.30 -6.66
C GLY A 242 -2.81 -10.92 -6.35
N MET A 243 -2.00 -10.79 -5.30
CA MET A 243 -1.40 -9.51 -4.89
C MET A 243 0.13 -9.55 -5.00
N PRO A 244 0.67 -9.36 -6.22
CA PRO A 244 2.11 -9.30 -6.39
C PRO A 244 2.67 -8.04 -5.69
N VAL A 245 3.87 -8.19 -5.14
CA VAL A 245 4.58 -7.15 -4.39
C VAL A 245 5.77 -6.64 -5.21
N PHE A 246 5.94 -5.33 -5.31
CA PHE A 246 7.00 -4.69 -6.09
C PHE A 246 7.68 -3.58 -5.32
N GLY A 247 8.94 -3.32 -5.67
CA GLY A 247 9.59 -2.04 -5.43
C GLY A 247 9.60 -1.21 -6.72
N LEU A 248 9.36 0.09 -6.61
CA LEU A 248 9.43 1.06 -7.70
C LEU A 248 10.38 2.18 -7.30
N VAL A 249 11.53 2.20 -7.96
CA VAL A 249 12.70 2.98 -7.53
C VAL A 249 13.16 3.94 -8.62
N ASP A 250 13.84 5.00 -8.21
CA ASP A 250 14.46 5.98 -9.09
C ASP A 250 15.64 5.35 -9.86
N SER A 251 15.94 5.88 -11.06
CA SER A 251 16.97 5.33 -11.97
C SER A 251 18.36 5.94 -11.80
N ASP A 252 18.52 6.78 -10.78
CA ASP A 252 19.74 7.54 -10.48
C ASP A 252 21.03 6.69 -10.37
N THR A 253 20.88 5.39 -10.07
CA THR A 253 21.96 4.42 -9.92
C THR A 253 21.74 3.17 -10.77
N SER A 254 22.84 2.62 -11.32
CA SER A 254 22.82 1.50 -12.28
C SER A 254 21.89 0.37 -11.82
N ALA A 255 20.97 -0.06 -12.69
CA ALA A 255 20.01 -1.12 -12.42
C ALA A 255 20.63 -2.53 -12.26
N ALA A 256 21.96 -2.65 -12.38
CA ALA A 256 22.65 -3.92 -12.28
C ALA A 256 22.45 -4.56 -10.90
N GLY A 257 21.93 -5.80 -10.88
CA GLY A 257 21.76 -6.59 -9.66
C GLY A 257 20.49 -6.31 -8.86
N LEU A 258 19.56 -5.49 -9.37
CA LEU A 258 18.24 -5.42 -8.76
C LEU A 258 17.45 -6.72 -9.01
N PRO A 259 16.71 -7.22 -8.00
CA PRO A 259 15.75 -8.29 -8.19
C PRO A 259 14.69 -7.93 -9.24
N ASP A 260 14.10 -8.92 -9.90
CA ASP A 260 13.13 -8.70 -10.98
C ASP A 260 11.82 -8.03 -10.53
N TYR A 261 11.46 -8.16 -9.25
CA TYR A 261 10.33 -7.46 -8.63
C TYR A 261 10.66 -6.01 -8.20
N VAL A 262 11.88 -5.52 -8.42
CA VAL A 262 12.25 -4.12 -8.21
C VAL A 262 12.38 -3.43 -9.56
N VAL A 263 11.37 -2.65 -9.91
CA VAL A 263 11.29 -1.92 -11.18
C VAL A 263 11.87 -0.53 -11.00
N SER A 264 12.81 -0.13 -11.85
CA SER A 264 13.29 1.25 -11.89
C SER A 264 12.43 2.09 -12.82
N TRP A 265 12.23 3.36 -12.49
CA TRP A 265 11.72 4.33 -13.45
C TRP A 265 12.62 4.42 -14.68
N PRO A 266 12.10 4.83 -15.85
CA PRO A 266 12.92 5.17 -17.01
C PRO A 266 13.49 6.60 -16.92
N VAL A 267 13.02 7.38 -15.95
CA VAL A 267 13.49 8.73 -15.61
C VAL A 267 14.26 8.72 -14.30
N ALA A 268 15.05 9.76 -14.06
CA ALA A 268 15.83 9.91 -12.83
C ALA A 268 14.92 9.90 -11.60
N MET A 269 13.84 10.70 -11.62
CA MET A 269 12.88 10.83 -10.53
C MET A 269 11.47 11.07 -11.07
N ILE A 270 10.44 10.94 -10.24
CA ILE A 270 9.07 11.20 -10.65
C ILE A 270 8.83 12.64 -11.16
N GLU A 271 9.52 13.65 -10.62
CA GLU A 271 9.37 15.02 -11.10
C GLU A 271 9.77 15.22 -12.57
N ASN A 272 10.63 14.36 -13.13
CA ASN A 272 10.98 14.41 -14.56
C ASN A 272 9.77 14.15 -15.47
N LEU A 273 8.75 13.46 -14.96
CA LEU A 273 7.48 13.23 -15.66
C LEU A 273 6.63 14.50 -15.75
N LEU A 274 6.89 15.50 -14.89
CA LEU A 274 6.21 16.80 -14.89
C LEU A 274 6.86 17.81 -15.86
N LEU A 275 8.06 17.51 -16.36
CA LEU A 275 8.86 18.39 -17.23
C LEU A 275 8.53 18.16 -18.71
N ASP A 276 7.26 18.33 -19.08
CA ASP A 276 6.80 18.29 -20.47
C ASP A 276 6.50 19.73 -20.95
N PRO A 277 7.29 20.29 -21.89
CA PRO A 277 7.13 21.67 -22.34
C PRO A 277 5.73 21.99 -22.86
N GLU A 278 5.10 21.07 -23.60
CA GLU A 278 3.77 21.28 -24.17
C GLU A 278 2.71 21.35 -23.06
N GLN A 279 2.77 20.43 -22.11
CA GLN A 279 1.82 20.37 -21.00
C GLN A 279 2.03 21.51 -19.99
N LEU A 280 3.28 21.94 -19.79
CA LEU A 280 3.61 23.12 -19.00
C LEU A 280 3.11 24.40 -19.70
N TRP A 281 3.24 24.51 -21.01
CA TRP A 281 2.67 25.65 -21.75
C TRP A 281 1.14 25.70 -21.62
N GLU A 282 0.46 24.56 -21.73
CA GLU A 282 -1.00 24.48 -21.61
C GLU A 282 -1.53 25.02 -20.27
N ILE A 283 -0.80 24.85 -19.17
CA ILE A 283 -1.17 25.40 -17.86
C ILE A 283 -0.74 26.87 -17.66
N LEU A 284 0.24 27.35 -18.42
CA LEU A 284 0.82 28.69 -18.25
C LEU A 284 0.29 29.72 -19.24
N LYS A 285 -0.28 29.32 -20.39
CA LYS A 285 -0.69 30.23 -21.47
C LYS A 285 -1.66 31.32 -21.02
N ASP A 286 -2.59 31.00 -20.12
CA ASP A 286 -3.57 31.96 -19.58
C ASP A 286 -2.95 32.95 -18.58
N HIS A 287 -1.73 32.67 -18.12
CA HIS A 287 -0.96 33.47 -17.17
C HIS A 287 0.29 34.12 -17.78
N GLY A 288 0.47 33.99 -19.10
CA GLY A 288 1.68 34.38 -19.81
C GLY A 288 2.24 35.76 -19.47
N PRO A 289 1.42 36.84 -19.42
CA PRO A 289 1.88 38.18 -19.04
C PRO A 289 2.44 38.27 -17.61
N THR A 290 1.98 37.42 -16.69
CA THR A 290 2.41 37.43 -15.28
C THR A 290 3.71 36.67 -15.07
N VAL A 291 3.88 35.56 -15.80
CA VAL A 291 5.05 34.66 -15.69
C VAL A 291 6.16 35.01 -16.67
N GLY A 292 5.91 35.89 -17.64
CA GLY A 292 6.87 36.28 -18.66
C GLY A 292 7.08 35.23 -19.75
N MET A 293 6.06 34.40 -20.01
CA MET A 293 6.10 33.37 -21.06
C MET A 293 4.93 33.57 -22.02
N SER A 294 5.23 33.76 -23.29
CA SER A 294 4.27 34.09 -24.35
C SER A 294 4.07 32.96 -25.36
N SER A 295 4.94 31.95 -25.34
CA SER A 295 4.92 30.84 -26.28
C SER A 295 5.45 29.55 -25.66
N LEU A 296 5.17 28.43 -26.31
CA LEU A 296 5.81 27.14 -26.05
C LEU A 296 7.35 27.23 -26.13
N GLY A 297 7.86 28.04 -27.06
CA GLY A 297 9.31 28.26 -27.23
C GLY A 297 9.96 28.85 -25.97
N ASP A 298 9.26 29.75 -25.27
CA ASP A 298 9.75 30.36 -24.03
C ASP A 298 9.88 29.33 -22.90
N VAL A 299 8.93 28.37 -22.83
CA VAL A 299 8.96 27.27 -21.86
C VAL A 299 10.14 26.34 -22.15
N THR A 300 10.30 25.91 -23.41
CA THR A 300 11.41 25.06 -23.85
C THR A 300 12.76 25.72 -23.59
N GLN A 301 12.93 26.98 -23.99
CA GLN A 301 14.17 27.73 -23.79
C GLN A 301 14.51 27.90 -22.29
N SER A 302 13.50 28.13 -21.45
CA SER A 302 13.69 28.24 -20.00
C SER A 302 14.17 26.91 -19.40
N LEU A 303 13.55 25.79 -19.79
CA LEU A 303 13.97 24.44 -19.37
C LEU A 303 15.38 24.09 -19.86
N ASP A 304 15.68 24.34 -21.13
CA ASP A 304 17.00 24.07 -21.72
C ASP A 304 18.10 24.88 -21.03
N SER A 305 17.83 26.16 -20.73
CA SER A 305 18.78 26.99 -19.98
C SER A 305 19.00 26.45 -18.57
N ILE A 306 17.95 26.03 -17.86
CA ILE A 306 18.07 25.45 -16.51
C ILE A 306 18.89 24.16 -16.54
N VAL A 307 18.68 23.32 -17.56
CA VAL A 307 19.46 22.09 -17.76
C VAL A 307 20.93 22.41 -18.01
N ALA A 308 21.23 23.37 -18.89
CA ALA A 308 22.60 23.82 -19.20
C ALA A 308 23.31 24.36 -17.95
N ASP A 309 22.60 25.13 -17.11
CA ASP A 309 23.13 25.68 -15.86
C ASP A 309 23.43 24.59 -14.80
N ARG A 310 22.87 23.38 -14.96
CA ARG A 310 22.95 22.28 -13.98
C ARG A 310 23.91 21.15 -14.34
N VAL A 311 24.65 21.26 -15.44
CA VAL A 311 25.59 20.22 -15.91
C VAL A 311 26.60 19.81 -14.84
N GLU A 312 27.28 20.77 -14.21
CA GLU A 312 28.29 20.47 -13.18
C GLU A 312 27.66 19.92 -11.89
N GLU A 313 26.43 20.32 -11.57
CA GLU A 313 25.69 19.75 -10.45
C GLU A 313 25.32 18.28 -10.70
N GLU A 314 24.85 17.95 -11.89
CA GLU A 314 24.51 16.59 -12.28
C GLU A 314 25.75 15.68 -12.27
N VAL A 315 26.89 16.17 -12.77
CA VAL A 315 28.19 15.47 -12.67
C VAL A 315 28.55 15.20 -11.21
N ARG A 316 28.42 16.21 -10.34
CA ARG A 316 28.68 16.08 -8.90
C ARG A 316 27.75 15.05 -8.24
N LEU A 317 26.46 15.02 -8.59
CA LEU A 317 25.51 14.03 -8.07
C LEU A 317 25.90 12.61 -8.46
N ARG A 318 26.26 12.38 -9.73
CA ARG A 318 26.70 11.06 -10.23
C ARG A 318 28.01 10.60 -9.60
N ILE A 319 28.96 11.52 -9.42
CA ILE A 319 30.20 11.23 -8.67
C ILE A 319 29.83 10.82 -7.25
N ARG A 320 29.01 11.61 -6.55
CA ARG A 320 28.57 11.33 -5.18
C ARG A 320 27.91 9.95 -5.06
N ALA A 321 27.03 9.60 -5.98
CA ALA A 321 26.37 8.30 -6.03
C ALA A 321 27.35 7.14 -6.28
N SER A 322 28.42 7.38 -7.03
CA SER A 322 29.46 6.38 -7.30
C SER A 322 30.45 6.18 -6.16
N VAL A 323 30.60 7.17 -5.27
CA VAL A 323 31.53 7.11 -4.14
C VAL A 323 30.92 6.25 -3.03
N PRO A 324 31.61 5.19 -2.58
CA PRO A 324 31.10 4.35 -1.51
C PRO A 324 30.93 5.18 -0.23
N GLY A 325 29.72 5.17 0.33
CA GLY A 325 29.49 5.64 1.68
C GLY A 325 29.93 4.58 2.69
N ALA A 326 30.44 5.00 3.84
CA ALA A 326 30.67 4.11 4.98
C ALA A 326 30.01 4.71 6.22
N PHE A 327 29.10 3.95 6.82
CA PHE A 327 28.58 4.26 8.14
C PHE A 327 29.47 3.55 9.18
N ILE A 328 29.89 4.31 10.19
CA ILE A 328 30.66 3.80 11.31
C ILE A 328 29.77 3.83 12.54
N THR A 329 29.17 2.69 12.85
CA THR A 329 28.56 2.42 14.15
C THR A 329 29.64 1.87 15.07
N THR A 330 29.77 2.46 16.26
CA THR A 330 30.67 1.98 17.30
C THR A 330 29.84 1.59 18.51
N ASP A 331 29.62 0.29 18.70
CA ASP A 331 28.82 -0.23 19.81
C ASP A 331 29.67 -0.43 21.06
N LYS A 332 30.94 0.00 21.01
CA LYS A 332 31.96 -0.27 22.03
C LYS A 332 32.02 0.87 23.04
N VAL A 333 32.08 0.48 24.32
CA VAL A 333 32.27 1.38 25.47
C VAL A 333 33.73 1.89 25.54
N ASP A 334 34.68 1.14 24.96
CA ASP A 334 36.09 1.54 24.92
C ASP A 334 36.37 2.54 23.78
N LEU A 335 36.68 3.77 24.18
CA LEU A 335 37.03 4.88 23.30
C LEU A 335 38.23 4.56 22.40
N GLN A 336 39.26 3.88 22.93
CA GLN A 336 40.49 3.63 22.17
C GLN A 336 40.23 2.62 21.05
N GLN A 337 39.38 1.63 21.31
CA GLN A 337 39.01 0.65 20.30
C GLN A 337 38.07 1.23 19.24
N ALA A 338 37.16 2.12 19.63
CA ALA A 338 36.32 2.88 18.70
C ALA A 338 37.17 3.73 17.74
N VAL A 339 38.20 4.43 18.25
CA VAL A 339 39.15 5.20 17.43
C VAL A 339 39.89 4.30 16.43
N ASN A 340 40.41 3.16 16.88
CA ASN A 340 41.11 2.23 15.98
C ASN A 340 40.19 1.68 14.88
N ASP A 341 38.93 1.37 15.20
CA ASP A 341 37.93 0.90 14.23
C ASP A 341 37.58 2.00 13.21
N ILE A 342 37.50 3.26 13.66
CA ILE A 342 37.33 4.42 12.79
C ILE A 342 38.52 4.57 11.85
N ASP A 343 39.76 4.58 12.37
CA ASP A 343 40.97 4.76 11.57
C ASP A 343 41.15 3.65 10.53
N LYS A 344 40.83 2.41 10.92
CA LYS A 344 40.81 1.26 10.01
C LYS A 344 39.79 1.47 8.88
N LYS A 345 38.52 1.76 9.20
CA LYS A 345 37.48 2.01 8.18
C LYS A 345 37.81 3.21 7.30
N VAL A 346 38.37 4.28 7.86
CA VAL A 346 38.81 5.46 7.10
C VAL A 346 39.93 5.10 6.14
N SER A 347 40.89 4.28 6.58
CA SER A 347 42.00 3.81 5.73
C SER A 347 41.50 2.91 4.59
N GLU A 348 40.59 1.98 4.88
CA GLU A 348 39.93 1.14 3.86
C GLU A 348 39.13 1.97 2.86
N LEU A 349 38.40 2.98 3.34
CA LEU A 349 37.63 3.89 2.49
C LEU A 349 38.55 4.74 1.60
N LYS A 350 39.65 5.27 2.16
CA LYS A 350 40.68 6.00 1.39
C LYS A 350 41.25 5.10 0.29
N GLU A 351 41.64 3.88 0.62
CA GLU A 351 42.19 2.94 -0.36
C GLU A 351 41.17 2.59 -1.46
N LYS A 352 39.89 2.41 -1.12
CA LYS A 352 38.80 2.21 -2.10
C LYS A 352 38.64 3.44 -3.01
N ILE A 353 38.62 4.64 -2.44
CA ILE A 353 38.49 5.90 -3.19
C ILE A 353 39.70 6.10 -4.13
N THR A 354 40.91 5.84 -3.66
CA THR A 354 42.13 5.94 -4.50
C THR A 354 42.07 4.93 -5.65
N ARG A 355 41.69 3.68 -5.38
CA ARG A 355 41.54 2.63 -6.42
C ARG A 355 40.46 2.95 -7.46
N MET A 356 39.44 3.72 -7.11
CA MET A 356 38.38 4.08 -8.05
C MET A 356 38.83 5.05 -9.15
N GLY A 357 39.97 5.75 -9.01
CA GLY A 357 40.43 6.72 -10.00
C GLY A 357 39.42 7.86 -10.20
N LEU A 358 39.10 8.61 -9.13
CA LEU A 358 38.08 9.68 -9.18
C LEU A 358 38.26 10.69 -10.34
N PRO A 359 39.48 11.16 -10.70
CA PRO A 359 39.65 12.05 -11.83
C PRO A 359 39.16 11.46 -13.16
N ASP A 360 39.45 10.18 -13.42
CA ASP A 360 39.01 9.48 -14.61
C ASP A 360 37.48 9.29 -14.60
N LYS A 361 36.91 8.95 -13.44
CA LYS A 361 35.44 8.89 -13.27
C LYS A 361 34.77 10.23 -13.52
N VAL A 362 35.35 11.35 -13.08
CA VAL A 362 34.81 12.69 -13.35
C VAL A 362 34.74 12.93 -14.85
N MET A 363 35.80 12.58 -15.60
CA MET A 363 35.82 12.72 -17.05
C MET A 363 34.78 11.81 -17.73
N ILE A 364 34.65 10.56 -17.27
CA ILE A 364 33.62 9.63 -17.76
C ILE A 364 32.21 10.18 -17.51
N PHE A 365 31.92 10.65 -16.30
CA PHE A 365 30.60 11.21 -15.97
C PHE A 365 30.32 12.51 -16.73
N ARG A 366 31.31 13.38 -16.94
CA ARG A 366 31.17 14.57 -17.80
C ARG A 366 30.85 14.18 -19.24
N SER A 367 31.58 13.23 -19.81
CA SER A 367 31.29 12.71 -21.16
C SER A 367 29.87 12.17 -21.23
N ARG A 368 29.45 11.38 -20.24
CA ARG A 368 28.10 10.81 -20.18
C ARG A 368 27.00 11.86 -20.04
N VAL A 369 27.22 12.90 -19.22
CA VAL A 369 26.28 14.01 -19.08
C VAL A 369 26.18 14.78 -20.40
N GLN A 370 27.30 14.98 -21.11
CA GLN A 370 27.28 15.60 -22.44
C GLN A 370 26.55 14.75 -23.47
N GLU A 371 26.70 13.43 -23.45
CA GLU A 371 25.93 12.51 -24.30
C GLU A 371 24.42 12.67 -24.06
N ILE A 372 23.99 12.75 -22.79
CA ILE A 372 22.58 12.95 -22.41
C ILE A 372 22.05 14.29 -22.93
N LEU A 373 22.85 15.36 -22.85
CA LEU A 373 22.48 16.67 -23.43
C LEU A 373 22.33 16.57 -24.96
N ASN A 374 23.30 15.95 -25.62
CA ASN A 374 23.32 15.82 -27.07
C ASN A 374 22.19 14.94 -27.60
N SER A 375 21.71 13.97 -26.81
CA SER A 375 20.57 13.12 -27.16
C SER A 375 19.21 13.76 -26.84
N GLY A 376 19.19 14.91 -26.17
CA GLY A 376 17.96 15.56 -25.73
C GLY A 376 17.24 14.84 -24.58
N GLU A 377 17.92 13.92 -23.87
CA GLU A 377 17.33 13.14 -22.77
C GLU A 377 17.50 13.82 -21.38
N ALA A 378 17.92 15.08 -21.36
CA ALA A 378 18.30 15.74 -20.12
C ALA A 378 17.12 15.91 -19.16
N LEU A 379 15.92 16.21 -19.69
CA LEU A 379 14.70 16.33 -18.87
C LEU A 379 14.25 14.99 -18.28
N GLU A 380 14.65 13.86 -18.85
CA GLU A 380 14.42 12.53 -18.30
C GLU A 380 15.50 12.09 -17.31
N ARG A 381 16.77 12.46 -17.55
CA ARG A 381 17.93 11.85 -16.88
C ARG A 381 18.58 12.70 -15.81
N PHE A 382 18.34 14.02 -15.79
CA PHE A 382 18.88 14.90 -14.75
C PHE A 382 17.95 14.91 -13.52
N HIS A 383 18.45 15.41 -12.39
CA HIS A 383 17.69 15.49 -11.15
C HIS A 383 16.42 16.38 -11.26
N GLY A 384 15.27 15.77 -11.58
CA GLY A 384 14.04 16.46 -11.98
C GLY A 384 13.47 17.40 -10.92
N LYS A 385 13.56 17.04 -9.64
CA LYS A 385 13.10 17.88 -8.53
C LYS A 385 13.79 19.25 -8.52
N SER A 386 15.06 19.30 -8.89
CA SER A 386 15.83 20.54 -8.89
C SER A 386 15.55 21.38 -10.13
N ILE A 387 15.37 20.74 -11.30
CA ILE A 387 14.93 21.44 -12.51
C ILE A 387 13.55 22.06 -12.31
N LEU A 388 12.59 21.30 -11.78
CA LEU A 388 11.23 21.78 -11.53
C LEU A 388 11.21 22.93 -10.50
N ALA A 389 12.00 22.84 -9.43
CA ALA A 389 12.12 23.90 -8.45
C ALA A 389 12.72 25.18 -9.03
N GLU A 390 13.75 25.06 -9.87
CA GLU A 390 14.35 26.22 -10.54
C GLU A 390 13.41 26.82 -11.58
N PHE A 391 12.71 25.99 -12.36
CA PHE A 391 11.72 26.45 -13.32
C PHE A 391 10.60 27.24 -12.63
N TYR A 392 10.12 26.74 -11.49
CA TYR A 392 9.13 27.44 -10.67
C TYR A 392 9.64 28.81 -10.18
N LYS A 393 10.89 28.86 -9.72
CA LYS A 393 11.52 30.09 -9.20
C LYS A 393 11.83 31.11 -10.30
N ARG A 394 12.55 30.70 -11.36
CA ARG A 394 13.05 31.55 -12.45
C ARG A 394 11.92 32.25 -13.19
N ASN A 395 10.78 31.58 -13.35
CA ASN A 395 9.62 32.08 -14.08
C ASN A 395 8.55 32.70 -13.17
N SER A 396 8.90 33.02 -11.91
CA SER A 396 8.02 33.70 -10.94
C SER A 396 6.65 33.03 -10.76
N LEU A 397 6.59 31.70 -10.86
CA LEU A 397 5.31 30.96 -10.82
C LEU A 397 4.60 31.08 -9.47
N SER A 398 5.32 31.47 -8.42
CA SER A 398 4.75 31.79 -7.10
C SER A 398 3.74 32.93 -7.10
N LYS A 399 3.71 33.76 -8.15
CA LYS A 399 2.68 34.81 -8.33
C LYS A 399 1.32 34.24 -8.73
N VAL A 400 1.29 33.02 -9.26
CA VAL A 400 0.08 32.40 -9.84
C VAL A 400 -0.30 31.12 -9.09
N PHE A 401 0.68 30.29 -8.75
CA PHE A 401 0.47 29.00 -8.12
C PHE A 401 1.30 28.88 -6.84
N ALA A 402 0.73 28.29 -5.78
CA ALA A 402 1.55 27.66 -4.74
C ALA A 402 2.32 26.47 -5.35
N ILE A 403 3.54 26.18 -4.88
CA ILE A 403 4.39 25.10 -5.45
C ILE A 403 3.66 23.74 -5.54
N ASN A 404 2.87 23.39 -4.52
CA ASN A 404 2.09 22.16 -4.48
C ASN A 404 0.91 22.21 -5.47
N GLY A 405 0.28 23.37 -5.63
CA GLY A 405 -0.75 23.59 -6.65
C GLY A 405 -0.19 23.45 -8.06
N PHE A 406 1.00 24.00 -8.29
CA PHE A 406 1.72 23.87 -9.56
C PHE A 406 2.07 22.41 -9.87
N LYS A 407 2.64 21.65 -8.91
CA LYS A 407 2.93 20.22 -9.09
C LYS A 407 1.69 19.41 -9.47
N ILE A 408 0.55 19.66 -8.81
CA ILE A 408 -0.72 18.97 -9.12
C ILE A 408 -1.22 19.35 -10.53
N ALA A 409 -1.21 20.63 -10.87
CA ALA A 409 -1.65 21.11 -12.18
C ALA A 409 -0.76 20.54 -13.30
N ALA A 410 0.57 20.55 -13.11
CA ALA A 410 1.53 19.95 -14.03
C ALA A 410 1.32 18.45 -14.16
N ALA A 411 1.06 17.72 -13.06
CA ALA A 411 0.79 16.28 -13.10
C ALA A 411 -0.51 15.95 -13.86
N GLN A 412 -1.57 16.74 -13.65
CA GLN A 412 -2.84 16.59 -14.37
C GLN A 412 -2.71 16.90 -15.86
N ALA A 413 -1.92 17.91 -16.22
CA ALA A 413 -1.64 18.20 -17.62
C ALA A 413 -0.78 17.10 -18.24
N ALA A 414 0.34 16.73 -17.60
CA ALA A 414 1.23 15.66 -18.03
C ALA A 414 0.50 14.33 -18.24
N ALA A 415 -0.46 13.97 -17.38
CA ALA A 415 -1.30 12.77 -17.50
C ALA A 415 -2.12 12.69 -18.79
N ARG A 416 -2.29 13.81 -19.53
CA ARG A 416 -2.99 13.88 -20.81
C ARG A 416 -2.06 13.85 -22.03
N GLY A 417 -0.75 13.99 -21.82
CA GLY A 417 0.23 14.05 -22.90
C GLY A 417 0.70 12.67 -23.35
N ASP A 418 1.12 12.51 -24.60
CA ASP A 418 1.66 11.24 -25.10
C ASP A 418 3.02 10.89 -24.47
N ARG A 419 3.76 11.91 -24.00
CA ARG A 419 5.07 11.75 -23.37
C ARG A 419 5.01 10.87 -22.13
N ILE A 420 4.03 11.08 -21.25
CA ILE A 420 3.92 10.28 -20.01
C ILE A 420 3.65 8.81 -20.32
N HIS A 421 2.79 8.53 -21.30
CA HIS A 421 2.50 7.17 -21.72
C HIS A 421 3.76 6.50 -22.30
N ARG A 422 4.46 7.17 -23.22
CA ARG A 422 5.70 6.64 -23.78
C ARG A 422 6.76 6.33 -22.71
N ILE A 423 6.91 7.22 -21.73
CA ILE A 423 7.95 7.13 -20.71
C ILE A 423 7.55 6.17 -19.59
N ALA A 424 6.39 6.34 -18.94
CA ALA A 424 6.03 5.59 -17.75
C ALA A 424 5.38 4.22 -18.05
N SER A 425 4.74 4.02 -19.21
CA SER A 425 4.06 2.76 -19.51
C SER A 425 4.96 1.52 -19.51
N PRO A 426 6.24 1.56 -19.89
CA PRO A 426 7.14 0.41 -19.71
C PRO A 426 7.27 -0.06 -18.26
N ALA A 427 7.47 0.87 -17.30
CA ALA A 427 7.58 0.53 -15.88
C ALA A 427 6.23 0.05 -15.33
N ALA A 428 5.14 0.76 -15.64
CA ALA A 428 3.79 0.36 -15.24
C ALA A 428 3.39 -1.01 -15.81
N SER A 429 3.76 -1.28 -17.07
CA SER A 429 3.52 -2.56 -17.73
C SER A 429 4.38 -3.67 -17.12
N LYS A 430 5.62 -3.39 -16.69
CA LYS A 430 6.44 -4.39 -15.98
C LYS A 430 5.79 -4.83 -14.66
N ILE A 431 5.22 -3.89 -13.91
CA ILE A 431 4.49 -4.18 -12.67
C ILE A 431 3.19 -4.94 -12.99
N ARG A 432 2.37 -4.39 -13.89
CA ARG A 432 1.05 -4.95 -14.24
C ARG A 432 1.14 -6.32 -14.89
N LEU A 433 2.12 -6.50 -15.76
CA LEU A 433 2.32 -7.69 -16.56
C LEU A 433 3.54 -8.47 -16.05
N TYR A 434 3.71 -8.60 -14.73
CA TYR A 434 4.79 -9.39 -14.16
C TYR A 434 4.67 -10.89 -14.46
N ILE A 435 5.81 -11.56 -14.64
CA ILE A 435 5.94 -13.03 -14.76
C ILE A 435 7.11 -13.43 -13.84
N PRO A 436 6.90 -14.31 -12.84
CA PRO A 436 7.97 -14.75 -11.95
C PRO A 436 9.11 -15.46 -12.68
N GLN A 437 10.35 -15.18 -12.27
CA GLN A 437 11.54 -15.76 -12.90
C GLN A 437 11.61 -17.30 -12.75
N ASN A 438 11.14 -17.84 -11.63
CA ASN A 438 11.16 -19.28 -11.32
C ASN A 438 9.99 -20.05 -11.92
N GLY A 439 9.17 -19.45 -12.80
CA GLY A 439 7.95 -20.08 -13.29
C GLY A 439 8.18 -21.41 -14.03
N VAL A 440 9.24 -21.49 -14.84
CA VAL A 440 9.62 -22.73 -15.54
C VAL A 440 10.08 -23.81 -14.56
N GLU A 441 10.96 -23.46 -13.62
CA GLU A 441 11.49 -24.38 -12.60
C GLU A 441 10.38 -24.97 -11.71
N VAL A 442 9.38 -24.15 -11.35
CA VAL A 442 8.20 -24.62 -10.60
C VAL A 442 7.39 -25.62 -11.42
N LEU A 443 7.22 -25.41 -12.74
CA LEU A 443 6.48 -26.31 -13.61
C LEU A 443 7.22 -27.63 -13.86
N GLU A 444 8.54 -27.59 -14.01
CA GLU A 444 9.39 -28.78 -14.22
C GLU A 444 9.35 -29.78 -13.06
N ARG A 445 9.03 -29.31 -11.84
CA ARG A 445 8.82 -30.16 -10.66
C ARG A 445 7.47 -30.90 -10.67
N GLY A 446 6.54 -30.52 -11.54
CA GLY A 446 5.28 -31.20 -11.75
C GLY A 446 5.41 -32.46 -12.61
N ALA A 447 4.40 -33.33 -12.54
CA ALA A 447 4.30 -34.57 -13.30
C ALA A 447 4.38 -34.29 -14.81
N GLU A 448 5.17 -35.09 -15.53
CA GLU A 448 5.34 -34.95 -16.98
C GLU A 448 4.01 -35.14 -17.71
N SER A 449 3.63 -34.16 -18.52
CA SER A 449 2.45 -34.22 -19.37
C SER A 449 2.60 -33.27 -20.57
N PRO A 450 1.85 -33.49 -21.66
CA PRO A 450 1.82 -32.53 -22.77
C PRO A 450 1.34 -31.12 -22.34
N GLU A 451 0.44 -31.04 -21.34
CA GLU A 451 -0.03 -29.77 -20.78
C GLU A 451 1.11 -29.03 -20.06
N ARG A 452 1.97 -29.75 -19.32
CA ARG A 452 3.15 -29.17 -18.65
C ARG A 452 4.10 -28.51 -19.65
N GLU A 453 4.46 -29.22 -20.71
CA GLU A 453 5.40 -28.72 -21.72
C GLU A 453 4.84 -27.50 -22.46
N GLN A 454 3.53 -27.49 -22.74
CA GLN A 454 2.87 -26.30 -23.28
C GLN A 454 2.94 -25.11 -22.30
N LEU A 455 2.65 -25.33 -21.01
CA LEU A 455 2.71 -24.27 -20.00
C LEU A 455 4.13 -23.73 -19.81
N ILE A 456 5.15 -24.58 -19.85
CA ILE A 456 6.56 -24.17 -19.80
C ILE A 456 6.89 -23.27 -20.99
N ALA A 457 6.48 -23.65 -22.19
CA ALA A 457 6.69 -22.85 -23.40
C ALA A 457 5.98 -21.50 -23.33
N GLU A 458 4.71 -21.47 -22.86
CA GLU A 458 3.94 -20.24 -22.71
C GLU A 458 4.54 -19.32 -21.63
N VAL A 459 4.87 -19.83 -20.45
CA VAL A 459 5.53 -19.06 -19.37
C VAL A 459 6.88 -18.51 -19.85
N GLY A 460 7.69 -19.33 -20.53
CA GLY A 460 8.98 -18.90 -21.09
C GLY A 460 8.85 -17.80 -22.14
N LEU A 461 7.84 -17.89 -23.02
CA LEU A 461 7.53 -16.85 -24.00
C LEU A 461 7.14 -15.54 -23.32
N HIS A 462 6.18 -15.59 -22.38
CA HIS A 462 5.74 -14.41 -21.64
C HIS A 462 6.87 -13.78 -20.82
N ARG A 463 7.75 -14.59 -20.22
CA ARG A 463 8.91 -14.12 -19.47
C ARG A 463 9.90 -13.40 -20.37
N SER A 464 10.26 -14.01 -21.51
CA SER A 464 11.20 -13.42 -22.48
C SER A 464 10.68 -12.08 -23.04
N SER A 465 9.37 -12.02 -23.33
CA SER A 465 8.67 -10.79 -23.73
C SER A 465 8.70 -9.71 -22.62
N TRP A 466 8.53 -10.11 -21.36
CA TRP A 466 8.63 -9.18 -20.22
C TRP A 466 10.05 -8.66 -20.01
N GLU A 467 11.07 -9.52 -20.07
CA GLU A 467 12.47 -9.15 -19.89
C GLU A 467 12.98 -8.20 -20.98
N SER A 468 12.54 -8.43 -22.22
CA SER A 468 12.82 -7.54 -23.37
C SER A 468 12.08 -6.20 -23.32
N GLY A 469 11.25 -5.95 -22.29
CA GLY A 469 10.53 -4.69 -22.11
C GLY A 469 9.28 -4.54 -22.99
N SER A 470 8.84 -5.62 -23.66
CA SER A 470 7.64 -5.63 -24.51
C SER A 470 6.63 -6.67 -24.00
N PRO A 471 6.12 -6.53 -22.75
CA PRO A 471 5.29 -7.55 -22.13
C PRO A 471 3.97 -7.77 -22.88
N MET A 472 3.67 -9.03 -23.19
CA MET A 472 2.40 -9.45 -23.80
C MET A 472 1.27 -9.46 -22.76
N SER A 473 0.17 -8.76 -23.05
CA SER A 473 -1.06 -8.76 -22.24
C SER A 473 -2.01 -9.90 -22.63
N ALA A 474 -2.07 -10.23 -23.92
CA ALA A 474 -2.97 -11.25 -24.45
C ALA A 474 -2.64 -12.64 -23.87
N GLY A 475 -3.68 -13.40 -23.50
CA GLY A 475 -3.54 -14.79 -23.04
C GLY A 475 -3.16 -14.96 -21.56
N ARG A 476 -2.90 -13.89 -20.81
CA ARG A 476 -2.47 -14.00 -19.40
C ARG A 476 -3.50 -14.59 -18.47
N GLU A 477 -4.76 -14.19 -18.59
CA GLU A 477 -5.84 -14.77 -17.79
C GLU A 477 -5.99 -16.25 -18.09
N LYS A 478 -5.96 -16.62 -19.37
CA LYS A 478 -5.98 -18.02 -19.81
C LYS A 478 -4.77 -18.80 -19.28
N LEU A 479 -3.58 -18.20 -19.26
CA LEU A 479 -2.37 -18.80 -18.70
C LEU A 479 -2.55 -19.07 -17.19
N ARG A 480 -3.05 -18.09 -16.43
CA ARG A 480 -3.35 -18.26 -14.98
C ARG A 480 -4.37 -19.38 -14.74
N GLU A 481 -5.45 -19.40 -15.51
CA GLU A 481 -6.47 -20.45 -15.42
C GLU A 481 -5.91 -21.83 -15.76
N SER A 482 -5.03 -21.90 -16.75
CA SER A 482 -4.42 -23.16 -17.20
C SER A 482 -3.40 -23.67 -16.18
N LEU A 483 -2.61 -22.78 -15.58
CA LEU A 483 -1.74 -23.09 -14.44
C LEU A 483 -2.55 -23.58 -13.23
N ALA A 484 -3.65 -22.90 -12.88
CA ALA A 484 -4.54 -23.33 -11.80
C ALA A 484 -5.19 -24.69 -12.07
N ARG A 485 -5.60 -24.96 -13.32
CA ARG A 485 -6.16 -26.27 -13.71
C ARG A 485 -5.10 -27.36 -13.63
N TYR A 486 -3.89 -27.10 -14.12
CA TYR A 486 -2.77 -28.02 -14.08
C TYR A 486 -2.34 -28.31 -12.63
N ALA A 487 -2.30 -27.29 -11.77
CA ALA A 487 -1.96 -27.43 -10.34
C ALA A 487 -2.88 -28.42 -9.60
N ARG A 488 -4.18 -28.46 -9.92
CA ARG A 488 -5.14 -29.41 -9.31
C ARG A 488 -4.86 -30.87 -9.62
N GLN A 489 -4.05 -31.15 -10.64
CA GLN A 489 -3.66 -32.51 -11.04
C GLN A 489 -2.35 -32.94 -10.37
N GLN A 490 -1.69 -32.07 -9.61
CA GLN A 490 -0.38 -32.31 -8.99
C GLN A 490 -0.51 -32.71 -7.52
N GLU A 491 0.58 -33.25 -6.97
CA GLU A 491 0.73 -33.48 -5.54
C GLU A 491 0.57 -32.16 -4.75
N PRO A 492 0.00 -32.17 -3.52
CA PRO A 492 -0.38 -30.96 -2.80
C PRO A 492 0.71 -29.90 -2.66
N THR A 493 1.97 -30.32 -2.45
CA THR A 493 3.12 -29.40 -2.34
C THR A 493 3.41 -28.68 -3.64
N THR A 494 3.47 -29.42 -4.76
CA THR A 494 3.73 -28.87 -6.09
C THR A 494 2.53 -28.06 -6.59
N ALA A 495 1.31 -28.51 -6.28
CA ALA A 495 0.09 -27.77 -6.55
C ALA A 495 0.13 -26.38 -5.90
N ALA A 496 0.47 -26.29 -4.61
CA ALA A 496 0.56 -25.02 -3.90
C ALA A 496 1.56 -24.05 -4.53
N GLU A 497 2.73 -24.53 -4.98
CA GLU A 497 3.73 -23.71 -5.67
C GLU A 497 3.24 -23.23 -7.04
N ILE A 498 2.59 -24.08 -7.84
CA ILE A 498 2.04 -23.69 -9.14
C ILE A 498 0.89 -22.70 -8.97
N PHE A 499 0.04 -22.88 -7.95
CA PHE A 499 -1.00 -21.91 -7.59
C PHE A 499 -0.40 -20.57 -7.16
N HIS A 500 0.68 -20.58 -6.38
CA HIS A 500 1.40 -19.37 -6.02
C HIS A 500 1.94 -18.66 -7.28
N LEU A 501 2.60 -19.41 -8.18
CA LEU A 501 3.06 -18.91 -9.47
C LEU A 501 1.91 -18.27 -10.27
N ALA A 502 0.78 -18.96 -10.41
CA ALA A 502 -0.40 -18.44 -11.11
C ALA A 502 -0.95 -17.15 -10.46
N ASN A 503 -0.82 -17.01 -9.14
CA ASN A 503 -1.26 -15.83 -8.40
C ASN A 503 -0.31 -14.64 -8.52
N GLU A 504 0.98 -14.87 -8.78
CA GLU A 504 1.94 -13.79 -9.00
C GLU A 504 1.94 -13.24 -10.43
N ILE A 505 1.42 -14.01 -11.40
CA ILE A 505 1.30 -13.52 -12.79
C ILE A 505 0.33 -12.34 -12.83
N GLY A 506 0.86 -11.18 -13.19
CA GLY A 506 0.07 -9.97 -13.33
C GLY A 506 -0.87 -10.04 -14.55
N THR A 507 -2.05 -9.42 -14.45
CA THR A 507 -3.08 -9.40 -15.51
C THR A 507 -3.30 -8.00 -16.09
N PRO A 508 -3.88 -7.89 -17.30
CA PRO A 508 -4.07 -6.62 -18.02
C PRO A 508 -4.92 -5.57 -17.30
#